data_AF-A0A935WD63-F1
#
_entry.id   AF-A0A935WD63-F1
#
_cell.length_a   1.000
_cell.length_b   1.000
_cell.length_c   1.000
_cell.angle_alpha   90.00
_cell.angle_beta   90.00
_cell.angle_gamma   90.00
#
_symmetry.space_group_name_H-M   'P 1'
#
loop_
_entity.id
_entity.type
_entity.pdbx_description
1 polymer ?
#
loop_
_entity_poly.entity_id
_entity_poly.type
_entity_poly.pdbx_seq_one_letter_code
_entity_poly.pdbx_strand_id
1 'polypeptide(L)'
;MTTATNRSKAFAMLALAALLGAGVGSGLTALALNRDHDGDRGRGSDWYVELLTRELQLTAPQQDSVKAILERHSPAMEAIWTDMKERIDTARAAIRADIRTQLTATQQARYTEVTAQLDAERRRRNSTRKDR
;
A
#
# COMPACT_ATOMS: atom_id res chain seq x y z
N MET A 1 20.23 17.24 39.87
CA MET A 1 19.06 18.16 39.80
C MET A 1 19.12 18.80 38.43
N THR A 2 18.18 18.71 37.48
CA THR A 2 16.81 18.20 37.41
C THR A 2 16.48 17.95 35.92
N THR A 3 15.84 16.80 35.69
CA THR A 3 15.02 16.30 34.56
C THR A 3 14.49 17.22 33.44
N ALA A 4 14.52 16.69 32.21
CA ALA A 4 13.39 16.62 31.26
C ALA A 4 13.77 15.66 30.10
N THR A 5 13.56 14.34 30.16
CA THR A 5 12.29 13.57 30.14
C THR A 5 11.46 13.75 28.86
N ASN A 6 11.61 12.79 27.94
CA ASN A 6 10.53 12.15 27.18
C ASN A 6 9.60 13.01 26.30
N ARG A 7 10.12 13.74 25.31
CA ARG A 7 9.28 14.25 24.20
C ARG A 7 9.28 13.40 22.92
N SER A 8 10.33 12.61 22.66
CA SER A 8 10.37 11.79 21.42
C SER A 8 9.65 10.44 21.51
N LYS A 9 9.31 9.97 22.72
CA LYS A 9 8.57 8.70 22.92
C LYS A 9 7.05 8.87 22.90
N ALA A 10 6.55 10.10 22.99
CA ALA A 10 5.11 10.38 22.93
C ALA A 10 4.53 10.28 21.50
N PHE A 11 5.33 10.57 20.47
CA PHE A 11 4.93 10.37 19.07
C PHE A 11 4.96 8.89 18.65
N ALA A 12 5.84 8.08 19.25
CA ALA A 12 5.94 6.65 18.96
C ALA A 12 4.76 5.82 19.50
N MET A 13 4.05 6.30 20.52
CA MET A 13 2.90 5.60 21.11
C MET A 13 1.55 5.98 20.46
N LEU A 14 1.44 7.15 19.83
CA LEU A 14 0.20 7.57 19.15
C LEU A 14 0.01 6.89 17.77
N ALA A 15 1.11 6.43 17.14
CA ALA A 15 1.03 5.65 15.91
C ALA A 15 0.61 4.18 16.17
N LEU A 16 0.79 3.65 17.39
CA LEU A 16 0.49 2.25 17.71
C LEU A 16 -0.96 2.05 18.21
N ALA A 17 -1.62 3.10 18.70
CA ALA A 17 -3.02 3.04 19.13
C ALA A 17 -4.03 3.13 17.97
N ALA A 18 -3.63 3.63 16.79
CA ALA A 18 -4.48 3.70 15.60
C ALA A 18 -4.75 2.33 14.94
N LEU A 19 -4.04 1.28 15.36
CA LEU A 19 -4.22 -0.07 14.81
C LEU A 19 -5.23 -0.94 15.57
N LEU A 20 -5.87 -0.45 16.64
CA LEU A 20 -6.78 -1.25 17.47
C LEU A 20 -8.16 -0.63 17.75
N GLY A 21 -8.53 0.49 17.10
CA GLY A 21 -9.78 1.19 17.39
C GLY A 21 -10.55 1.67 16.16
N ALA A 22 -11.15 0.76 15.38
CA ALA A 22 -12.34 1.05 14.57
C ALA A 22 -12.99 -0.25 14.05
N GLY A 23 -13.27 -1.17 14.97
CA GLY A 23 -14.34 -2.14 14.78
C GLY A 23 -15.65 -1.51 15.23
N VAL A 24 -16.65 -1.51 14.33
CA VAL A 24 -18.09 -1.26 14.56
C VAL A 24 -18.55 0.20 14.61
N GLY A 25 -19.20 0.66 13.53
CA GLY A 25 -19.98 1.89 13.50
C GLY A 25 -20.62 2.21 12.14
N SER A 26 -21.87 1.78 11.95
CA SER A 26 -22.91 2.43 11.14
C SER A 26 -22.95 2.19 9.62
N GLY A 27 -23.84 1.28 9.21
CA GLY A 27 -24.19 0.94 7.84
C GLY A 27 -25.08 1.97 7.12
N LEU A 28 -24.54 3.17 6.85
CA LEU A 28 -25.17 4.15 5.95
C LEU A 28 -24.24 4.69 4.84
N THR A 29 -23.11 4.03 4.55
CA THR A 29 -22.17 4.47 3.50
C THR A 29 -22.12 3.50 2.31
N ALA A 30 -23.19 2.74 2.08
CA ALA A 30 -23.26 1.76 0.97
C ALA A 30 -23.56 2.37 -0.41
N LEU A 31 -23.75 3.69 -0.51
CA LEU A 31 -24.06 4.39 -1.78
C LEU A 31 -22.93 5.29 -2.30
N ALA A 32 -21.76 5.31 -1.64
CA ALA A 32 -20.59 6.09 -2.10
C ALA A 32 -19.42 5.23 -2.61
N LEU A 33 -19.51 3.90 -2.54
CA LEU A 33 -18.39 3.00 -2.84
C LEU A 33 -18.33 2.48 -4.28
N ASN A 34 -19.12 3.05 -5.18
CA ASN A 34 -19.07 2.74 -6.62
C ASN A 34 -18.51 3.93 -7.42
N ARG A 35 -17.31 4.37 -7.05
CA ARG A 35 -16.47 5.12 -7.98
C ARG A 35 -15.26 4.27 -8.29
N ASP A 36 -15.23 3.87 -9.56
CA ASP A 36 -14.14 3.22 -10.26
C ASP A 36 -12.79 3.69 -9.74
N HIS A 37 -11.82 2.79 -9.66
CA HIS A 37 -10.44 3.10 -9.30
C HIS A 37 -9.53 2.82 -10.52
N ASP A 38 -9.63 3.63 -11.58
CA ASP A 38 -8.72 3.65 -12.74
C ASP A 38 -7.32 4.17 -12.43
N GLY A 39 -6.36 3.27 -12.24
CA GLY A 39 -4.95 3.63 -12.12
C GLY A 39 -4.37 4.17 -13.41
N ASP A 40 -4.57 5.44 -13.70
CA ASP A 40 -3.61 6.31 -14.38
C ASP A 40 -2.45 6.57 -13.40
N ARG A 41 -1.24 6.89 -13.86
CA ARG A 41 -0.11 7.23 -12.96
C ARG A 41 -0.41 8.45 -12.07
N GLY A 42 -1.48 9.20 -12.39
CA GLY A 42 -2.14 10.16 -11.51
C GLY A 42 -2.85 9.55 -10.30
N ARG A 43 -3.53 8.39 -10.41
CA ARG A 43 -4.41 7.86 -9.35
C ARG A 43 -3.68 7.41 -8.07
N GLY A 44 -2.39 7.07 -8.18
CA GLY A 44 -1.53 6.76 -7.04
C GLY A 44 -1.18 8.00 -6.20
N SER A 45 -1.09 9.16 -6.84
CA SER A 45 -1.00 10.45 -6.16
C SER A 45 -2.40 10.92 -5.74
N ASP A 46 -3.42 10.70 -6.57
CA ASP A 46 -4.76 11.22 -6.34
C ASP A 46 -5.42 10.65 -5.09
N TRP A 47 -5.26 9.35 -4.78
CA TRP A 47 -5.81 8.82 -3.51
C TRP A 47 -5.14 9.48 -2.29
N TYR A 48 -3.86 9.83 -2.40
CA TYR A 48 -3.11 10.45 -1.32
C TYR A 48 -3.45 11.93 -1.20
N VAL A 49 -3.63 12.62 -2.31
CA VAL A 49 -4.16 13.99 -2.36
C VAL A 49 -5.59 14.02 -1.81
N GLU A 50 -6.44 13.06 -2.16
CA GLU A 50 -7.81 12.93 -1.65
C GLU A 50 -7.82 12.67 -0.14
N LEU A 51 -6.97 11.75 0.34
CA LEU A 51 -6.77 11.51 1.75
C LEU A 51 -6.36 12.81 2.46
N LEU A 52 -5.32 13.48 2.00
CA LEU A 52 -4.84 14.73 2.62
C LEU A 52 -5.89 15.83 2.54
N THR A 53 -6.67 15.89 1.46
CA THR A 53 -7.78 16.83 1.31
C THR A 53 -8.85 16.57 2.36
N ARG A 54 -9.23 15.31 2.60
CA ARG A 54 -10.24 14.97 3.60
C ARG A 54 -9.76 15.25 5.02
N GLU A 55 -8.54 14.85 5.35
CA GLU A 55 -8.01 14.96 6.71
C GLU A 55 -7.58 16.40 7.07
N LEU A 56 -7.11 17.18 6.09
CA LEU A 56 -6.55 18.52 6.30
C LEU A 56 -7.41 19.65 5.71
N GLN A 57 -8.52 19.30 5.05
CA GLN A 57 -9.43 20.25 4.39
C GLN A 57 -8.71 21.16 3.39
N LEU A 58 -7.89 20.57 2.51
CA LEU A 58 -7.10 21.31 1.55
C LEU A 58 -7.99 22.09 0.56
N THR A 59 -7.69 23.39 0.40
CA THR A 59 -8.27 24.22 -0.66
C THR A 59 -7.77 23.77 -2.04
N ALA A 60 -8.49 24.10 -3.11
CA ALA A 60 -8.10 23.71 -4.48
C ALA A 60 -6.64 24.10 -4.85
N PRO A 61 -6.15 25.34 -4.58
CA PRO A 61 -4.76 25.68 -4.87
C PRO A 61 -3.73 24.86 -4.05
N GLN A 62 -4.10 24.42 -2.85
CA GLN A 62 -3.24 23.55 -2.03
C GLN A 62 -3.22 22.13 -2.59
N GLN A 63 -4.34 21.60 -3.08
CA GLN A 63 -4.40 20.29 -3.74
C GLN A 63 -3.47 20.26 -4.96
N ASP A 64 -3.53 21.31 -5.80
CA ASP A 64 -2.66 21.45 -6.98
C ASP A 64 -1.18 21.50 -6.57
N SER A 65 -0.87 22.24 -5.51
CA SER A 65 0.51 22.33 -4.97
C SER A 65 1.01 20.98 -4.47
N VAL A 66 0.18 20.23 -3.74
CA VAL A 66 0.53 18.89 -3.24
C VAL A 66 0.71 17.92 -4.39
N LYS A 67 -0.18 17.93 -5.39
CA LYS A 67 -0.05 17.10 -6.59
C LYS A 67 1.26 17.36 -7.32
N ALA A 68 1.63 18.62 -7.54
CA ALA A 68 2.90 18.98 -8.17
C ALA A 68 4.13 18.52 -7.37
N ILE A 69 4.06 18.53 -6.04
CA ILE A 69 5.13 17.97 -5.18
C ILE A 69 5.26 16.46 -5.40
N LEU A 70 4.15 15.73 -5.36
CA LEU A 70 4.15 14.27 -5.52
C LEU A 70 4.65 13.87 -6.91
N GLU A 71 4.22 14.55 -7.96
CA GLU A 71 4.68 14.34 -9.34
C GLU A 71 6.20 14.54 -9.48
N ARG A 72 6.74 15.62 -8.88
CA ARG A 72 8.18 15.89 -8.90
C ARG A 72 9.00 14.77 -8.24
N HIS A 73 8.47 14.11 -7.21
CA HIS A 73 9.17 13.05 -6.48
C HIS A 73 8.84 11.63 -6.99
N SER A 74 7.88 11.48 -7.89
CA SER A 74 7.47 10.17 -8.45
C SER A 74 8.63 9.38 -9.06
N PRO A 75 9.54 9.96 -9.88
CA PRO A 75 10.64 9.20 -10.49
C PRO A 75 11.64 8.65 -9.45
N ALA A 76 11.90 9.40 -8.38
CA ALA A 76 12.79 8.97 -7.31
C ALA A 76 12.21 7.75 -6.56
N MET A 77 10.89 7.76 -6.32
CA MET A 77 10.19 6.63 -5.72
C MET A 77 10.18 5.40 -6.64
N GLU A 78 9.98 5.59 -7.94
CA GLU A 78 10.02 4.50 -8.93
C GLU A 78 11.40 3.85 -9.01
N ALA A 79 12.48 4.63 -8.94
CA ALA A 79 13.84 4.11 -8.92
C ALA A 79 14.09 3.21 -7.69
N ILE A 80 13.67 3.66 -6.49
CA ILE A 80 13.76 2.88 -5.26
C ILE A 80 12.95 1.59 -5.39
N TRP A 81 11.72 1.68 -5.89
CA TRP A 81 10.86 0.51 -6.08
C TRP A 81 11.47 -0.51 -7.04
N THR A 82 12.05 -0.04 -8.15
CA THR A 82 12.68 -0.89 -9.16
C THR A 82 13.87 -1.66 -8.57
N ASP A 83 14.75 -0.99 -7.84
CA ASP A 83 15.89 -1.63 -7.15
C ASP A 83 15.43 -2.68 -6.13
N MET A 84 14.39 -2.37 -5.36
CA MET A 84 13.86 -3.29 -4.36
C MET A 84 13.09 -4.48 -4.95
N LYS A 85 12.52 -4.35 -6.15
CA LYS A 85 11.64 -5.37 -6.74
C LYS A 85 12.31 -6.73 -6.84
N GLU A 86 13.54 -6.76 -7.34
CA GLU A 86 14.30 -8.00 -7.53
C GLU A 86 14.61 -8.69 -6.19
N ARG A 87 15.00 -7.90 -5.19
CA ARG A 87 15.29 -8.41 -3.85
C ARG A 87 14.04 -9.02 -3.20
N ILE A 88 12.89 -8.37 -3.37
CA ILE A 88 11.60 -8.87 -2.88
C ILE A 88 11.20 -10.15 -3.61
N ASP A 89 11.37 -10.20 -4.93
CA ASP A 89 11.02 -11.38 -5.74
C ASP A 89 11.89 -12.59 -5.34
N THR A 90 13.18 -12.34 -5.10
CA THR A 90 14.13 -13.36 -4.61
C THR A 90 13.72 -13.89 -3.23
N ALA A 91 13.46 -12.99 -2.27
CA ALA A 91 13.03 -13.40 -0.93
C ALA A 91 11.71 -14.20 -0.98
N ARG A 92 10.78 -13.80 -1.84
CA ARG A 92 9.52 -14.53 -2.03
C ARG A 92 9.75 -15.93 -2.60
N ALA A 93 10.69 -16.09 -3.54
CA ALA A 93 11.01 -17.39 -4.10
C ALA A 93 11.61 -18.33 -3.04
N ALA A 94 12.52 -17.83 -2.20
CA ALA A 94 13.08 -18.58 -1.07
C ALA A 94 12.00 -19.04 -0.08
N ILE A 95 11.15 -18.12 0.38
CA ILE A 95 10.03 -18.44 1.28
C ILE A 95 9.11 -19.52 0.68
N ARG A 96 8.83 -19.45 -0.63
CA ARG A 96 8.02 -20.47 -1.31
C ARG A 96 8.70 -21.83 -1.36
N ALA A 97 10.02 -21.86 -1.54
CA ALA A 97 10.79 -23.09 -1.50
C ALA A 97 10.72 -23.73 -0.11
N ASP A 98 10.95 -22.93 0.94
CA ASP A 98 10.90 -23.39 2.34
C ASP A 98 9.51 -23.88 2.73
N ILE A 99 8.45 -23.18 2.34
CA ILE A 99 7.07 -23.64 2.57
C ILE A 99 6.85 -24.99 1.88
N ARG A 100 7.32 -25.16 0.64
CA ARG A 100 7.11 -26.39 -0.14
C ARG A 100 7.71 -27.61 0.56
N THR A 101 8.83 -27.48 1.28
CA THR A 101 9.43 -28.61 2.00
C THR A 101 8.58 -29.09 3.19
N GLN A 102 7.66 -28.26 3.69
CA GLN A 102 6.76 -28.60 4.78
C GLN A 102 5.45 -29.24 4.33
N LEU A 103 5.23 -29.34 3.00
CA LEU A 103 3.96 -29.80 2.43
C LEU A 103 4.07 -31.24 1.93
N THR A 104 2.98 -32.00 2.12
CA THR A 104 2.78 -33.30 1.45
C THR A 104 2.66 -33.13 -0.06
N ALA A 105 2.89 -34.20 -0.83
CA ALA A 105 2.81 -34.16 -2.30
C ALA A 105 1.48 -33.58 -2.82
N THR A 106 0.34 -33.99 -2.24
CA THR A 106 -0.99 -33.46 -2.59
C THR A 106 -1.11 -31.96 -2.28
N GLN A 107 -0.58 -31.51 -1.15
CA GLN A 107 -0.59 -30.09 -0.78
C GLN A 107 0.34 -29.25 -1.66
N GLN A 108 1.48 -29.79 -2.11
CA GLN A 108 2.40 -29.12 -3.02
C GLN A 108 1.74 -28.81 -4.37
N ALA A 109 0.93 -29.74 -4.90
CA ALA A 109 0.16 -29.54 -6.12
C ALA A 109 -0.80 -28.35 -5.95
N ARG A 110 -1.61 -28.36 -4.88
CA ARG A 110 -2.54 -27.26 -4.59
C ARG A 110 -1.82 -25.93 -4.34
N TYR A 111 -0.70 -25.94 -3.63
CA TYR A 111 0.10 -24.75 -3.35
C TYR A 111 0.64 -24.11 -4.63
N THR A 112 1.04 -24.92 -5.60
CA THR A 112 1.51 -24.45 -6.91
C THR A 112 0.39 -23.72 -7.66
N GLU A 113 -0.83 -24.27 -7.67
CA GLU A 113 -1.99 -23.60 -8.27
C GLU A 113 -2.30 -22.26 -7.60
N VAL A 114 -2.35 -22.24 -6.27
CA VAL A 114 -2.67 -21.02 -5.49
C VAL A 114 -1.62 -19.94 -5.75
N THR A 115 -0.34 -20.28 -5.70
CA THR A 115 0.74 -19.30 -5.95
C THR A 115 0.73 -18.79 -7.39
N ALA A 116 0.43 -19.63 -8.38
CA ALA A 116 0.28 -19.21 -9.77
C ALA A 116 -0.90 -18.25 -9.97
N GLN A 117 -2.05 -18.50 -9.33
CA GLN A 117 -3.21 -17.60 -9.36
C GLN A 117 -2.86 -16.24 -8.75
N LEU A 118 -2.21 -16.21 -7.60
CA LEU A 118 -1.79 -14.98 -6.94
C LEU A 118 -0.80 -14.17 -7.80
N ASP A 119 0.11 -14.84 -8.51
CA ASP A 119 1.06 -14.18 -9.41
C ASP A 119 0.39 -13.68 -10.69
N ALA A 120 -0.60 -14.41 -11.22
CA ALA A 120 -1.42 -13.94 -12.32
C ALA A 120 -2.22 -12.68 -11.92
N GLU A 121 -2.81 -12.67 -10.73
CA GLU A 121 -3.56 -11.52 -10.21
C GLU A 121 -2.66 -10.30 -9.98
N ARG A 122 -1.44 -10.52 -9.45
CA ARG A 122 -0.43 -9.45 -9.33
C ARG A 122 -0.01 -8.89 -10.68
N ARG A 123 0.23 -9.77 -11.68
CA ARG A 123 0.59 -9.34 -13.03
C ARG A 123 -0.55 -8.59 -13.71
N ARG A 124 -1.79 -9.06 -13.58
CA ARG A 124 -2.99 -8.36 -14.07
C ARG A 124 -3.06 -6.97 -13.47
N ARG A 125 -3.04 -6.83 -12.15
CA ARG A 125 -3.05 -5.52 -11.49
C ARG A 125 -1.90 -4.60 -11.92
N ASN A 126 -0.75 -5.16 -12.31
CA ASN A 126 0.37 -4.39 -12.84
C ASN A 126 0.25 -4.06 -14.34
N SER A 127 -0.37 -4.92 -15.16
CA SER A 127 -0.58 -4.67 -16.59
C SER A 127 -1.74 -3.69 -16.81
N THR A 128 -2.84 -3.80 -16.05
CA THR A 128 -3.91 -2.80 -16.07
C THR A 128 -3.43 -1.42 -15.61
N ARG A 129 -2.34 -1.37 -14.82
CA ARG A 129 -1.62 -0.14 -14.43
C ARG A 129 -0.67 0.40 -15.51
N LYS A 130 -0.31 -0.39 -16.53
CA LYS A 130 0.65 -0.03 -17.58
C LYS A 130 -0.01 0.33 -18.92
N ASP A 131 -1.15 -0.31 -19.22
CA ASP A 131 -1.91 -0.14 -20.47
C ASP A 131 -3.00 0.95 -20.37
N ARG A 132 -3.13 1.59 -19.21
CA ARG A 132 -3.86 2.85 -19.01
C ARG A 132 -2.85 3.97 -18.81
#